data_AF-A0A7Y2ZYI9-F1
#
_entry.id   AF-A0A7Y2ZYI9-F1
#
_cell.length_a   1.000
_cell.length_b   1.000
_cell.length_c   1.000
_cell.angle_alpha   90.00
_cell.angle_beta   90.00
_cell.angle_gamma   90.00
#
_symmetry.space_group_name_H-M   'P 1'
#
loop_
_entity.id
_entity.type
_entity.pdbx_description
1 polymer ?
#
loop_
_entity_poly.entity_id
_entity_poly.type
_entity_poly.pdbx_seq_one_letter_code
_entity_poly.pdbx_strand_id
1 'polypeptide(L)'
;MFKTKITKMLEIEYPIIGGTMMWISDADFVAAISNAGGLGILASAIYQSKEEFSTAIDRIYELTDKPFAVNINLFPSMRPIDNNDYVDILVEKGVKIVETSGHSAPAELCQRFKDAGMLWIHKCVGIRYALKVQDMG
;
A
#
# COMPACT_ATOMS: atom_id res chain seq x y z
N MET A 1 -5.93 -24.81 -6.02
CA MET A 1 -5.50 -23.44 -5.67
C MET A 1 -5.47 -23.29 -4.15
N PHE A 2 -4.44 -22.64 -3.59
CA PHE A 2 -4.24 -22.53 -2.14
C PHE A 2 -5.12 -21.44 -1.53
N LYS A 3 -6.13 -21.82 -0.74
CA LYS A 3 -6.92 -20.86 0.04
C LYS A 3 -6.28 -20.67 1.41
N THR A 4 -5.79 -19.47 1.68
CA THR A 4 -5.16 -19.08 2.96
C THR A 4 -5.94 -17.94 3.62
N LYS A 5 -5.56 -17.54 4.84
CA LYS A 5 -6.09 -16.32 5.46
C LYS A 5 -5.78 -15.07 4.61
N ILE A 6 -4.59 -15.02 4.01
CA ILE A 6 -4.13 -13.89 3.19
C ILE A 6 -4.93 -13.77 1.88
N THR A 7 -5.11 -14.86 1.14
CA THR A 7 -5.88 -14.83 -0.11
C THR A 7 -7.34 -14.41 0.11
N LYS A 8 -7.93 -14.80 1.26
CA LYS A 8 -9.29 -14.39 1.63
C LYS A 8 -9.36 -12.91 2.05
N MET A 9 -8.38 -12.46 2.83
CA MET A 9 -8.35 -11.10 3.35
C MET A 9 -8.09 -10.06 2.26
N LEU A 10 -7.18 -10.36 1.33
CA LEU A 10 -6.75 -9.44 0.27
C LEU A 10 -7.49 -9.67 -1.06
N GLU A 11 -8.38 -10.67 -1.11
CA GLU A 11 -9.14 -11.04 -2.31
C GLU A 11 -8.26 -11.38 -3.53
N ILE A 12 -7.09 -11.99 -3.28
CA ILE A 12 -6.12 -12.40 -4.30
C ILE A 12 -6.11 -13.91 -4.54
N GLU A 13 -5.66 -14.32 -5.73
CA GLU A 13 -5.64 -15.70 -6.20
C GLU A 13 -4.49 -16.52 -5.56
N TYR A 14 -3.30 -15.93 -5.55
CA TYR A 14 -2.09 -16.53 -5.01
C TYR A 14 -1.69 -15.84 -3.71
N PRO A 15 -1.23 -16.57 -2.68
CA PRO A 15 -0.72 -15.99 -1.44
C PRO A 15 0.68 -15.37 -1.65
N ILE A 16 0.83 -14.54 -2.68
CA ILE A 16 2.08 -13.93 -3.12
C ILE A 16 1.84 -12.42 -3.18
N ILE A 17 2.67 -11.69 -2.43
CA ILE A 17 2.68 -10.23 -2.40
C ILE A 17 3.96 -9.78 -3.08
N GLY A 18 3.82 -9.02 -4.17
CA GLY A 18 4.94 -8.34 -4.82
C GLY A 18 5.29 -7.10 -4.03
N GLY A 19 6.20 -7.25 -3.07
CA GLY A 19 6.59 -6.18 -2.16
C GLY A 19 7.08 -4.93 -2.89
N THR A 20 6.92 -3.78 -2.22
CA THR A 20 7.30 -2.48 -2.78
C THR A 20 8.80 -2.37 -3.01
N MET A 21 9.17 -1.95 -4.21
CA MET A 21 10.54 -1.66 -4.62
C MET A 21 10.59 -0.24 -5.18
N MET A 22 11.32 0.65 -4.51
CA MET A 22 11.48 2.02 -5.02
C MET A 22 12.05 2.01 -6.44
N TRP A 23 11.51 2.88 -7.28
CA TRP A 23 11.84 3.04 -8.71
C TRP A 23 11.45 1.87 -9.63
N ILE A 24 10.91 0.77 -9.09
CA ILE A 24 10.47 -0.39 -9.87
C ILE A 24 8.96 -0.56 -9.79
N SER A 25 8.37 -0.37 -8.60
CA SER A 25 6.94 -0.58 -8.37
C SER A 25 6.11 0.62 -8.84
N ASP A 26 6.09 0.85 -10.15
CA ASP A 26 5.19 1.79 -10.85
C ASP A 26 3.83 1.14 -11.20
N ALA A 27 2.97 1.88 -11.89
CA ALA A 27 1.62 1.45 -12.22
C ALA A 27 1.58 0.18 -13.09
N ASP A 28 2.40 0.11 -14.13
CA ASP A 28 2.42 -1.04 -15.05
C ASP A 28 2.99 -2.30 -14.35
N PHE A 29 4.02 -2.17 -13.51
CA PHE A 29 4.55 -3.27 -12.72
C PHE A 29 3.53 -3.81 -11.70
N VAL A 30 2.85 -2.91 -10.99
CA VAL A 30 1.82 -3.26 -10.01
C VAL A 30 0.65 -3.98 -10.68
N ALA A 31 0.15 -3.43 -11.78
CA ALA A 31 -0.95 -4.03 -12.52
C ALA A 31 -0.58 -5.39 -13.09
N ALA A 32 0.67 -5.59 -13.54
CA ALA A 32 1.14 -6.89 -14.01
C ALA A 32 1.06 -7.97 -12.91
N ILE A 33 1.49 -7.65 -11.68
CA ILE A 33 1.41 -8.58 -10.53
C ILE A 33 -0.05 -8.86 -10.16
N SER A 34 -0.88 -7.82 -10.07
CA SER A 34 -2.31 -7.97 -9.75
C SER A 34 -3.02 -8.82 -10.81
N ASN A 35 -2.78 -8.57 -12.10
CA ASN A 35 -3.30 -9.35 -13.21
C ASN A 35 -2.85 -10.82 -13.18
N ALA A 36 -1.63 -11.10 -12.72
CA ALA A 36 -1.14 -12.46 -12.49
C ALA A 36 -1.75 -13.15 -11.26
N GLY A 37 -2.56 -12.45 -10.46
CA GLY A 37 -3.31 -13.01 -9.32
C GLY A 37 -2.62 -12.84 -7.95
N GLY A 38 -1.49 -12.13 -7.90
CA GLY A 38 -0.88 -11.71 -6.64
C GLY A 38 -1.39 -10.34 -6.17
N LEU A 39 -0.78 -9.79 -5.12
CA LEU A 39 -0.99 -8.38 -4.73
C LEU A 39 0.22 -7.56 -5.17
N GLY A 40 0.04 -6.67 -6.15
CA GLY A 40 1.04 -5.63 -6.48
C GLY A 40 0.94 -4.44 -5.52
N ILE A 41 2.07 -3.80 -5.19
CA ILE A 41 2.11 -2.65 -4.29
C ILE A 41 2.84 -1.45 -4.91
N LEU A 42 2.12 -0.36 -5.18
CA LEU A 42 2.66 0.89 -5.73
C LEU A 42 3.58 1.60 -4.72
N ALA A 43 4.73 2.09 -5.16
CA ALA A 43 5.64 2.85 -4.31
C ALA A 43 5.29 4.35 -4.34
N SER A 44 4.55 4.86 -3.35
CA SER A 44 4.18 6.30 -3.35
C SER A 44 5.39 7.25 -3.33
N ALA A 45 6.49 6.83 -2.69
CA ALA A 45 7.70 7.64 -2.51
C ALA A 45 8.48 7.94 -3.81
N ILE A 46 8.10 7.37 -4.95
CA ILE A 46 8.75 7.64 -6.25
C ILE A 46 8.16 8.88 -6.95
N TYR A 47 6.99 9.33 -6.52
CA TYR A 47 6.28 10.48 -7.08
C TYR A 47 6.64 11.75 -6.30
N GLN A 48 6.72 12.89 -7.00
CA GLN A 48 7.18 14.15 -6.41
C GLN A 48 6.03 15.14 -6.17
N SER A 49 4.83 14.84 -6.66
CA SER A 49 3.64 15.65 -6.46
C SER A 49 2.39 14.80 -6.23
N LYS A 50 1.31 15.45 -5.75
CA LYS A 50 -0.01 14.83 -5.58
C LYS A 50 -0.57 14.38 -6.92
N GLU A 51 -0.39 15.21 -7.95
CA GLU A 51 -0.90 14.97 -9.30
C GLU A 51 -0.21 13.77 -9.95
N GLU A 52 1.11 13.67 -9.84
CA GLU A 52 1.87 12.51 -10.36
C GLU A 52 1.42 11.21 -9.68
N PHE A 53 1.29 11.23 -8.35
CA PHE A 53 0.85 10.06 -7.59
C PHE A 53 -0.60 9.67 -7.91
N SER A 54 -1.51 10.65 -8.00
CA SER A 54 -2.90 10.45 -8.37
C SER A 54 -3.04 9.85 -9.78
N THR A 55 -2.28 10.38 -10.74
CA THR A 55 -2.23 9.87 -12.13
C THR A 55 -1.74 8.42 -12.17
N ALA A 56 -0.77 8.05 -11.34
CA ALA A 56 -0.29 6.68 -11.27
C ALA A 56 -1.34 5.70 -10.73
N ILE A 57 -2.15 6.12 -9.76
CA ILE A 57 -3.27 5.30 -9.27
C ILE A 57 -4.34 5.14 -10.34
N ASP A 58 -4.69 6.22 -11.06
CA ASP A 58 -5.63 6.16 -12.18
C ASP A 58 -5.16 5.17 -13.25
N ARG A 59 -3.85 5.20 -13.56
CA ARG A 59 -3.23 4.27 -14.49
C ARG A 59 -3.36 2.81 -14.06
N ILE A 60 -3.27 2.49 -12.76
CA ILE A 60 -3.50 1.12 -12.28
C ILE A 60 -4.94 0.70 -12.53
N TYR A 61 -5.91 1.57 -12.22
CA TYR A 61 -7.33 1.28 -12.45
C TYR A 61 -7.67 1.11 -13.95
N GLU A 62 -6.95 1.75 -14.86
CA GLU A 62 -7.06 1.50 -16.30
C GLU A 62 -6.53 0.12 -16.72
N LEU A 63 -5.53 -0.40 -15.99
CA LEU A 63 -4.79 -1.60 -16.35
C LEU A 63 -5.30 -2.88 -15.69
N THR A 64 -6.00 -2.77 -14.57
CA THR A 64 -6.51 -3.92 -13.82
C THR A 64 -7.76 -3.58 -13.00
N ASP A 65 -8.68 -4.53 -12.94
CA ASP A 65 -9.82 -4.56 -12.03
C ASP A 65 -9.53 -5.38 -10.76
N LYS A 66 -8.33 -5.96 -10.66
CA LYS A 66 -7.93 -6.82 -9.53
C LYS A 66 -7.35 -6.00 -8.37
N PRO A 67 -7.38 -6.54 -7.13
CA PRO A 67 -6.84 -5.83 -5.97
C PRO A 67 -5.37 -5.44 -6.15
N PHE A 68 -5.04 -4.23 -5.70
CA PHE A 68 -3.67 -3.74 -5.54
C PHE A 68 -3.56 -2.96 -4.24
N ALA A 69 -2.33 -2.69 -3.80
CA ALA A 69 -2.07 -1.86 -2.64
C ALA A 69 -1.17 -0.67 -3.00
N VAL A 70 -1.10 0.28 -2.09
CA VAL A 70 -0.16 1.40 -2.16
C VAL A 70 0.68 1.43 -0.89
N ASN A 71 2.00 1.53 -1.03
CA ASN A 71 2.91 1.73 0.08
C ASN A 71 2.99 3.21 0.44
N ILE A 72 2.88 3.53 1.73
CA ILE A 72 3.20 4.81 2.33
C ILE A 72 4.53 4.68 3.08
N ASN A 73 5.54 5.39 2.58
CA ASN A 73 6.88 5.37 3.14
C ASN A 73 6.98 6.29 4.38
N LEU A 74 7.35 5.72 5.52
CA LEU A 74 7.51 6.40 6.81
C LEU A 74 8.99 6.54 7.22
N PHE A 75 9.93 6.20 6.33
CA PHE A 75 11.35 6.50 6.53
C PHE A 75 11.64 7.98 6.24
N PRO A 76 12.63 8.59 6.93
CA PRO A 76 13.09 9.94 6.60
C PRO A 76 13.49 10.03 5.12
N SER A 77 13.03 11.09 4.43
CA SER A 77 13.36 11.35 3.03
C SER A 77 14.03 12.72 2.88
N MET A 78 14.86 12.87 1.85
CA MET A 78 15.48 14.17 1.53
C MET A 78 14.46 15.18 0.98
N ARG A 79 13.36 14.69 0.38
CA ARG A 79 12.23 15.48 -0.09
C ARG A 79 10.98 14.99 0.65
N PRO A 80 10.69 15.55 1.83
CA PRO A 80 9.53 15.13 2.60
C PRO A 80 8.26 15.56 1.88
N ILE A 81 7.37 14.60 1.66
CA ILE A 81 5.99 14.82 1.27
C ILE A 81 5.14 14.55 2.50
N ASP A 82 4.11 15.34 2.73
CA ASP A 82 3.17 15.07 3.81
C ASP A 82 2.37 13.81 3.46
N ASN A 83 2.57 12.73 4.22
CA ASN A 83 1.84 11.49 4.00
C ASN A 83 0.33 11.67 4.13
N ASN A 84 -0.16 12.70 4.85
CA ASN A 84 -1.59 13.00 4.91
C ASN A 84 -2.18 13.31 3.53
N ASP A 85 -1.42 13.99 2.68
CA ASP A 85 -1.83 14.31 1.32
C ASP A 85 -1.99 13.05 0.47
N TYR A 86 -1.09 12.08 0.66
CA TYR A 86 -1.19 10.80 -0.02
C TYR A 86 -2.35 9.97 0.50
N VAL A 87 -2.62 10.00 1.80
CA VAL A 87 -3.82 9.35 2.35
C VAL A 87 -5.10 9.96 1.77
N ASP A 88 -5.17 11.29 1.62
CA ASP A 88 -6.33 11.95 0.99
C ASP A 88 -6.58 11.40 -0.41
N ILE A 89 -5.53 11.26 -1.22
CA ILE A 89 -5.61 10.69 -2.57
C ILE A 89 -6.06 9.22 -2.51
N LEU A 90 -5.52 8.41 -1.59
CA LEU A 90 -5.94 7.01 -1.45
C LEU A 90 -7.44 6.90 -1.13
N VAL A 91 -7.95 7.78 -0.28
CA VAL A 91 -9.38 7.85 0.08
C VAL A 91 -10.21 8.29 -1.12
N GLU A 92 -9.82 9.36 -1.80
CA GLU A 92 -10.51 9.90 -2.98
C GLU A 92 -10.60 8.85 -4.10
N LYS A 93 -9.50 8.15 -4.37
CA LYS A 93 -9.40 7.12 -5.41
C LYS A 93 -10.01 5.78 -4.99
N GLY A 94 -10.41 5.62 -3.73
CA GLY A 94 -11.05 4.41 -3.23
C GLY A 94 -10.11 3.21 -3.12
N VAL A 95 -8.81 3.43 -2.89
CA VAL A 95 -7.83 2.37 -2.67
C VAL A 95 -8.22 1.56 -1.42
N LYS A 96 -8.12 0.24 -1.51
CA LYS A 96 -8.61 -0.68 -0.46
C LYS A 96 -7.53 -1.24 0.45
N ILE A 97 -6.28 -1.25 0.00
CA ILE A 97 -5.17 -1.88 0.71
C ILE A 97 -4.01 -0.90 0.77
N VAL A 98 -3.46 -0.69 1.97
CA VAL A 98 -2.30 0.15 2.19
C VAL A 98 -1.20 -0.64 2.88
N GLU A 99 0.01 -0.53 2.34
CA GLU A 99 1.23 -1.02 3.00
C GLU A 99 1.95 0.17 3.64
N THR A 100 2.60 -0.03 4.76
CA THR A 100 3.46 1.00 5.38
C THR A 100 4.80 0.40 5.73
N SER A 101 5.84 1.23 5.63
CA SER A 101 7.20 0.84 5.96
C SER A 101 7.93 1.97 6.67
N GLY A 102 8.63 1.66 7.76
CA GLY A 102 9.42 2.63 8.53
C GLY A 102 9.72 2.13 9.95
N HIS A 103 10.46 2.94 10.71
CA HIS A 103 10.80 2.60 12.10
C HIS A 103 9.61 2.72 13.06
N SER A 104 8.61 3.52 12.69
CA SER A 104 7.40 3.74 13.48
C SER A 104 6.19 3.92 12.57
N ALA A 105 5.05 3.40 13.01
CA ALA A 105 3.73 3.68 12.47
C ALA A 105 3.05 4.77 13.34
N PRO A 106 2.96 6.03 12.87
CA PRO A 106 2.28 7.09 13.62
C PRO A 106 0.79 6.75 13.80
N ALA A 107 0.32 6.69 15.04
CA ALA A 107 -1.02 6.20 15.34
C ALA A 107 -2.13 7.01 14.66
N GLU A 108 -2.00 8.34 14.64
CA GLU A 108 -2.97 9.23 13.99
C GLU A 108 -3.07 8.97 12.48
N LEU A 109 -1.93 8.86 11.79
CA LEU A 109 -1.90 8.56 10.36
C LEU A 109 -2.50 7.18 10.07
N CYS A 110 -2.13 6.17 10.85
CA CYS A 110 -2.60 4.81 10.67
C CYS A 110 -4.10 4.66 10.96
N GLN A 111 -4.64 5.43 11.89
CA GLN A 111 -6.08 5.45 12.18
C GLN A 111 -6.88 5.91 10.96
N ARG A 112 -6.36 6.85 10.16
CA ARG A 112 -7.03 7.31 8.93
C ARG A 112 -7.27 6.19 7.92
N PHE A 113 -6.34 5.24 7.80
CA PHE A 113 -6.53 4.07 6.93
C PHE A 113 -7.74 3.23 7.38
N LYS A 114 -7.86 3.04 8.70
CA LYS A 114 -8.94 2.27 9.32
C LYS A 114 -10.28 2.98 9.19
N ASP A 115 -10.30 4.29 9.42
CA ASP A 115 -11.50 5.12 9.29
C ASP A 115 -12.01 5.14 7.85
N ALA A 116 -11.09 5.05 6.87
CA ALA A 116 -11.41 4.90 5.45
C ALA A 116 -11.80 3.47 5.02
N GLY A 117 -11.79 2.50 5.95
CA GLY A 117 -12.09 1.10 5.67
C GLY A 117 -11.02 0.38 4.85
N MET A 118 -9.78 0.88 4.84
CA MET A 118 -8.66 0.22 4.16
C MET A 118 -8.10 -0.92 5.02
N LEU A 119 -7.66 -1.98 4.36
CA LEU A 119 -6.84 -3.01 4.98
C LEU A 119 -5.40 -2.52 5.08
N TRP A 120 -4.86 -2.56 6.30
CA TRP A 120 -3.52 -2.05 6.58
C TRP A 120 -2.52 -3.19 6.81
N ILE A 121 -1.43 -3.17 6.04
CA ILE A 121 -0.27 -4.05 6.19
C ILE A 121 0.92 -3.21 6.66
N HIS A 122 1.52 -3.57 7.81
CA HIS A 122 2.74 -2.91 8.28
C HIS A 122 3.96 -3.82 8.17
N LYS A 123 4.97 -3.38 7.41
CA LYS A 123 6.24 -4.09 7.26
C LYS A 123 7.11 -3.88 8.49
N CYS A 124 7.31 -4.94 9.25
CA CYS A 124 8.04 -4.93 10.53
C CYS A 124 9.39 -5.64 10.41
N VAL A 125 10.41 -5.16 11.14
CA VAL A 125 11.75 -5.78 11.22
C VAL A 125 11.95 -6.66 12.46
N GLY A 126 10.89 -6.88 13.26
CA GLY A 126 10.96 -7.70 14.47
C GLY A 126 9.63 -7.79 15.23
N ILE A 127 9.54 -8.78 16.13
CA ILE A 127 8.31 -9.14 16.85
C ILE A 127 7.74 -7.97 17.65
N ARG A 128 8.58 -7.20 18.35
CA ARG A 128 8.14 -6.05 19.14
C ARG A 128 7.37 -5.02 18.30
N TYR A 129 7.82 -4.77 17.07
CA TYR A 129 7.16 -3.82 16.16
C TYR A 129 5.84 -4.39 15.62
N ALA A 130 5.82 -5.69 15.30
CA ALA A 130 4.61 -6.38 14.85
C ALA A 130 3.52 -6.38 15.93
N LEU A 131 3.87 -6.70 17.18
CA LEU A 131 2.92 -6.66 18.31
C LEU A 131 2.39 -5.25 18.55
N LYS A 132 3.26 -4.22 18.48
CA LYS A 132 2.82 -2.83 18.65
C LYS A 132 1.77 -2.42 17.61
N VAL A 133 1.97 -2.79 16.34
CA VAL A 133 0.98 -2.47 15.31
C VAL A 133 -0.27 -3.34 15.44
N GLN A 134 -0.12 -4.61 15.81
CA GLN A 134 -1.27 -5.47 16.11
C GLN A 134 -2.18 -4.89 17.21
N ASP A 135 -1.60 -4.29 18.26
CA ASP A 135 -2.35 -3.64 19.34
C ASP A 135 -3.12 -2.38 18.85
N MET A 136 -2.68 -1.78 17.74
CA MET A 136 -3.37 -0.67 17.08
C MET A 136 -4.53 -1.16 16.21
N GLY A 137 -4.67 -2.47 16.00
CA GLY A 137 -5.68 -3.14 15.18
C GLY A 137 -5.42 -3.01 13.69
#